data_AF-A0A7G1GZ45-F1
#
_entry.id   AF-A0A7G1GZ45-F1
#
_cell.length_a   1.000
_cell.length_b   1.000
_cell.length_c   1.000
_cell.angle_alpha   90.00
_cell.angle_beta   90.00
_cell.angle_gamma   90.00
#
_symmetry.space_group_name_H-M   'P 1'
#
loop_
_entity.id
_entity.type
_entity.pdbx_description
1 polymer ?
#
loop_
_entity_poly.entity_id
_entity_poly.type
_entity_poly.pdbx_seq_one_letter_code
_entity_poly.pdbx_strand_id
1 'polypeptide(L)' 'MVYVVDTHAIVWFFEDSSELGKNALNALASKNSRLIIPTIVLAEIFYLSQRRRACQVFS' A
#
# COMPACT_ATOMS: atom_id res chain seq x y z
N MET A 1 8.48 5.25 14.20
CA MET A 1 8.55 3.77 14.26
C MET A 1 8.84 3.24 12.86
N VAL A 2 9.40 2.03 12.76
CA VAL A 2 9.69 1.39 11.46
C VAL A 2 8.62 0.34 11.18
N TYR A 3 8.05 0.35 9.98
CA TYR A 3 7.02 -0.59 9.54
C TYR A 3 7.46 -1.28 8.26
N VAL A 4 7.25 -2.60 8.18
CA VAL A 4 7.33 -3.33 6.92
C VAL A 4 5.93 -3.35 6.33
N VAL A 5 5.80 -2.87 5.10
CA VAL A 5 4.50 -2.66 4.47
C VAL A 5 4.14 -3.85 3.58
N ASP A 6 2.91 -4.32 3.69
CA ASP A 6 2.33 -5.35 2.83
C ASP A 6 1.66 -4.75 1.58
N THR A 7 1.50 -5.55 0.54
CA THR A 7 0.85 -5.15 -0.72
C THR A 7 -0.56 -4.61 -0.51
N HIS A 8 -1.39 -5.28 0.29
CA HIS A 8 -2.77 -4.84 0.50
C HIS A 8 -2.84 -3.49 1.22
N ALA A 9 -1.92 -3.23 2.16
CA ALA A 9 -1.87 -1.96 2.86
C ALA A 9 -1.56 -0.79 1.91
N ILE A 10 -0.66 -0.98 0.94
CA ILE A 10 -0.35 0.04 -0.08
C ILE A 10 -1.55 0.23 -1.01
N VAL A 11 -2.09 -0.86 -1.55
CA VAL A 11 -3.21 -0.81 -2.49
C VAL A 11 -4.42 -0.11 -1.86
N TRP A 12 -4.82 -0.52 -0.66
CA TRP A 12 -5.97 0.07 0.02
C TRP A 12 -5.74 1.53 0.45
N PHE A 13 -4.51 1.92 0.78
CA PHE A 13 -4.18 3.30 1.07
C PHE A 13 -4.36 4.22 -0.15
N PHE A 14 -3.93 3.75 -1.31
CA PHE A 14 -4.08 4.51 -2.56
C PHE A 14 -5.51 4.50 -3.10
N GLU A 15 -6.29 3.45 -2.80
CA GLU A 15 -7.70 3.33 -3.20
C GLU A 15 -8.68 3.97 -2.20
N ASP A 16 -8.20 4.55 -1.09
CA ASP A 16 -9.04 5.05 0.02
C ASP A 16 -10.06 4.00 0.50
N SER A 17 -9.62 2.75 0.58
CA SER A 17 -10.47 1.59 0.89
C SER A 17 -10.77 1.47 2.38
N SER A 18 -12.02 1.13 2.72
CA SER A 18 -12.47 0.84 4.09
C SER A 18 -11.80 -0.37 4.72
N GLU A 19 -11.16 -1.22 3.92
CA GLU A 19 -10.38 -2.37 4.39
C GLU A 19 -9.07 -1.93 5.08
N LEU A 20 -8.61 -0.69 4.86
CA LEU A 20 -7.43 -0.17 5.54
C LEU A 20 -7.76 0.19 7.00
N GLY A 21 -7.26 -0.60 7.94
CA GLY A 21 -7.40 -0.32 9.37
C GLY A 21 -6.78 1.02 9.77
N LYS A 22 -7.39 1.68 10.77
CA LYS A 22 -6.98 3.02 11.27
C LYS A 22 -5.49 3.11 11.65
N ASN A 23 -4.92 2.05 12.23
CA ASN A 23 -3.51 2.03 12.60
C ASN A 23 -2.59 2.03 11.38
N ALA A 24 -2.95 1.29 10.33
CA ALA A 24 -2.20 1.26 9.09
C ALA A 24 -2.29 2.60 8.37
N LEU A 25 -3.50 3.20 8.30
CA LEU A 25 -3.69 4.55 7.78
C LEU A 25 -2.82 5.58 8.50
N ASN A 26 -2.83 5.59 9.84
CA ASN A 26 -2.02 6.50 10.64
C ASN A 26 -0.52 6.27 10.43
N ALA A 27 -0.08 5.01 10.30
CA ALA A 27 1.31 4.67 10.05
C ALA A 27 1.77 5.13 8.66
N LEU A 28 0.95 4.93 7.63
CA LEU A 28 1.24 5.28 6.24
C LEU A 28 1.17 6.80 5.98
N ALA A 29 0.25 7.51 6.62
CA ALA A 29 0.09 8.96 6.47
C ALA A 29 1.07 9.79 7.33
N SER A 30 1.74 9.19 8.31
CA SER A 30 2.62 9.89 9.23
C SER A 30 3.99 10.19 8.62
N LYS A 31 4.41 11.45 8.69
CA LYS A 31 5.77 11.90 8.29
C LYS A 31 6.88 11.38 9.20
N ASN A 32 6.55 10.88 10.39
CA ASN A 32 7.49 10.37 11.38
C ASN A 32 7.64 8.84 11.33
N SER A 33 6.89 8.17 10.46
CA SER A 33 7.00 6.74 10.21
C SER A 33 8.10 6.48 9.17
N ARG A 34 8.88 5.41 9.38
CA ARG A 34 9.78 4.88 8.36
C ARG A 34 9.14 3.63 7.77
N LEU A 35 8.91 3.64 6.46
CA LEU A 35 8.30 2.53 5.75
C LEU A 35 9.39 1.75 5.01
N ILE A 36 9.44 0.45 5.24
CA ILE A 36 10.22 -0.50 4.46
C ILE A 36 9.23 -1.15 3.50
N ILE A 37 9.44 -0.94 2.20
CA ILE A 37 8.67 -1.58 1.14
C ILE A 37 9.53 -2.70 0.56
N PRO A 38 9.24 -3.97 0.86
CA PRO A 38 9.96 -5.09 0.27
C PRO A 38 9.87 -5.09 -1.26
N THR A 39 10.91 -5.54 -1.95
CA THR A 39 10.90 -5.61 -3.42
C THR A 39 9.77 -6.51 -3.96
N ILE A 40 9.40 -7.57 -3.22
CA ILE A 40 8.29 -8.46 -3.62
C ILE A 40 6.95 -7.72 -3.66
N VAL A 41 6.73 -6.77 -2.75
CA VAL A 41 5.51 -5.94 -2.70
C VAL A 41 5.40 -5.09 -3.95
N LEU A 42 6.52 -4.54 -4.44
CA LEU A 42 6.54 -3.81 -5.70
C LEU A 42 6.18 -4.70 -6.91
N ALA A 43 6.70 -5.93 -6.93
CA ALA A 43 6.39 -6.89 -7.99
C ALA A 43 4.91 -7.30 -7.98
N GLU A 44 4.32 -7.48 -6.79
CA GLU A 44 2.89 -7.78 -6.64
C GLU A 44 2.01 -6.61 -7.07
N ILE A 45 2.33 -5.37 -6.65
CA ILE A 45 1.62 -4.17 -7.10
C ILE A 45 1.68 -4.04 -8.62
N PHE A 46 2.86 -4.23 -9.21
CA PHE A 46 3.03 -4.21 -10.67
C PHE A 46 2.21 -5.32 -11.34
N TYR A 47 2.21 -6.52 -10.79
CA TYR A 47 1.41 -7.61 -11.34
C TYR A 47 -0.10 -7.34 -11.25
N LEU A 48 -0.56 -6.77 -10.14
CA LEU A 48 -1.94 -6.39 -9.91
C LEU A 48 -2.40 -5.26 -10.83
N SER A 49 -1.55 -4.25 -11.07
CA SER A 49 -1.86 -3.14 -11.99
C SER A 49 -2.09 -3.63 -13.43
N GLN A 50 -1.38 -4.69 -13.84
CA GLN A 50 -1.48 -5.27 -15.18
C GLN A 50 -2.70 -6.18 -15.37
N ARG A 51 -3.24 -6.80 -14.29
CA ARG A 51 -4.25 -7.88 -14.42
C ARG A 51 -5.71 -7.45 -14.40
N ARG A 52 -6.11 -6.28 -13.89
CA ARG A 52 -7.48 -5.69 -14.04
C ARG A 52 -7.65 -4.43 -13.18
N ARG A 53 -8.33 -3.40 -13.73
CA ARG A 53 -9.28 -2.38 -13.18
C ARG A 53 -9.29 -1.91 -11.71
N ALA A 54 -8.68 -2.59 -10.75
CA ALA A 54 -8.74 -2.28 -9.32
C ALA A 54 -7.87 -1.08 -8.96
N CYS A 55 -6.64 -1.03 -9.48
CA CYS A 55 -5.72 0.06 -9.17
C CYS A 55 -5.56 1.01 -10.36
N GLN A 56 -6.49 1.95 -10.54
CA GLN A 56 -6.28 3.08 -11.47
C GLN A 56 -5.21 4.07 -10.96
N VAL A 57 -4.72 3.89 -9.74
CA VAL A 57 -3.82 4.84 -9.06
C VAL A 57 -2.42 4.85 -9.67
N PHE A 58 -2.00 3.76 -10.32
CA PHE A 58 -0.68 3.63 -10.95
C PHE A 58 -0.73 3.60 -12.49
N SER A 59 -1.83 4.08 -13.09
CA SER A 59 -2.04 4.16 -14.54
C SER A 59 -1.44 5.44 -15.13
#